data_AF-A0A369GD63-F1
#
_entry.id   AF-A0A369GD63-F1
#
_cell.length_a   1.000
_cell.length_b   1.000
_cell.length_c   1.000
_cell.angle_alpha   90.00
_cell.angle_beta   90.00
_cell.angle_gamma   90.00
#
_symmetry.space_group_name_H-M   'P 1'
#
loop_
_entity.id
_entity.type
_entity.pdbx_description
1 polymer ?
#
loop_
_entity_poly.entity_id
_entity_poly.type
_entity_poly.pdbx_seq_one_letter_code
_entity_poly.pdbx_strand_id
1 'polypeptide(L)'
;MPSPPDENLFFNYVVDSPQGLTVRLFRCVSSHTFPHNPSPGANPISSRRAQEVKVTGFLALPDGPVGEKIIAWSKSGYGETSSPSVPPTLANDIWTRRVVKVADLLGMKTGTPFDLAGESRENMTMEEARARKGRVRASHVEVKLAVHAIYVLLQIFLPKRKRRTMSIKTLKKLRGLRWDDGSSLAFRIVISRENCTWCGAFVRTLSRVTGVEMKIVPCKRIPAFEPVLYNMSNRPVGNHARAGEAPSFK
;
A
#
# COMPACT_ATOMS: atom_id res chain seq x y z
N MET A 1 -6.57 27.64 -1.89
CA MET A 1 -5.10 27.55 -1.78
C MET A 1 -4.67 26.26 -2.45
N PRO A 2 -3.61 26.24 -3.28
CA PRO A 2 -3.05 24.99 -3.78
C PRO A 2 -2.51 24.19 -2.58
N SER A 3 -2.81 22.90 -2.53
CA SER A 3 -2.23 21.99 -1.54
C SER A 3 -0.70 22.01 -1.67
N PRO A 4 0.05 21.99 -0.55
CA PRO A 4 1.50 21.91 -0.62
C PRO A 4 1.90 20.63 -1.38
N PRO A 5 3.00 20.66 -2.15
CA PRO A 5 3.43 19.52 -2.94
C PRO A 5 3.61 18.27 -2.04
N ASP A 6 3.32 17.10 -2.61
CA ASP A 6 3.36 15.76 -2.00
C ASP A 6 4.80 15.33 -1.56
N GLU A 7 5.65 16.26 -1.13
CA GLU A 7 7.11 16.10 -1.17
C GLU A 7 7.74 15.33 -0.01
N ASN A 8 6.99 14.92 1.02
CA ASN A 8 7.60 14.33 2.23
C ASN A 8 6.81 13.15 2.83
N LEU A 9 6.37 12.20 2.01
CA LEU A 9 5.90 10.89 2.50
C LEU A 9 7.06 9.88 2.50
N PHE A 10 7.36 9.35 3.67
CA PHE A 10 8.46 8.41 3.90
C PHE A 10 7.96 7.13 4.57
N PHE A 11 8.45 5.99 4.06
CA PHE A 11 8.26 4.69 4.70
C PHE A 11 9.49 4.35 5.55
N ASN A 12 9.29 4.11 6.84
CA ASN A 12 10.26 3.42 7.67
C ASN A 12 9.94 1.92 7.68
N TYR A 13 10.90 1.11 7.29
CA TYR A 13 10.82 -0.34 7.33
C TYR A 13 11.55 -0.84 8.57
N VAL A 14 10.79 -1.26 9.58
CA VAL A 14 11.32 -1.96 10.75
C VAL A 14 11.09 -3.46 10.53
N VAL A 15 12.15 -4.19 10.24
CA VAL A 15 12.07 -5.65 10.02
C VAL A 15 12.34 -6.35 11.35
N ASP A 16 11.26 -6.69 12.05
CA ASP A 16 11.31 -7.46 13.30
C ASP A 16 11.42 -8.94 12.93
N SER A 17 12.62 -9.40 12.59
CA SER A 17 12.87 -10.83 12.39
C SER A 17 12.82 -11.57 13.73
N PRO A 18 12.10 -12.70 13.87
CA PRO A 18 11.44 -13.50 12.82
C PRO A 18 9.92 -13.25 12.62
N GLN A 19 9.35 -12.24 13.27
CA GLN A 19 7.91 -12.10 13.52
C GLN A 19 7.13 -11.35 12.42
N GLY A 20 7.79 -10.48 11.65
CA GLY A 20 7.08 -9.72 10.62
C GLY A 20 7.84 -8.54 10.03
N LEU A 21 7.15 -7.82 9.15
CA LEU A 21 7.59 -6.55 8.58
C LEU A 21 6.72 -5.43 9.13
N THR A 22 7.25 -4.61 10.01
CA THR A 22 6.60 -3.41 10.54
C THR A 22 6.91 -2.22 9.64
N VAL A 23 5.86 -1.57 9.14
CA VAL A 23 5.96 -0.35 8.35
C VAL A 23 5.42 0.82 9.17
N ARG A 24 6.22 1.87 9.32
CA ARG A 24 5.80 3.12 9.98
C ARG A 24 5.81 4.27 8.96
N LEU A 25 4.74 5.05 8.96
CA LEU A 25 4.66 6.30 8.21
C LEU A 25 5.04 7.47 9.12
N PHE A 26 5.85 8.40 8.62
CA PHE A 26 6.29 9.53 9.43
C PHE A 26 5.29 10.70 9.45
N ARG A 27 4.41 10.83 8.46
CA ARG A 27 3.44 11.94 8.38
C ARG A 27 2.08 11.61 8.98
N CYS A 28 1.66 10.36 8.88
CA CYS A 28 0.51 9.82 9.58
C CYS A 28 1.08 8.95 10.70
N VAL A 29 0.77 9.23 11.97
CA VAL A 29 1.22 8.46 13.16
C VAL A 29 0.73 6.99 13.15
N SER A 30 0.35 6.48 11.98
CA SER A 30 -0.03 5.11 11.68
C SER A 30 1.18 4.23 11.42
N SER A 31 1.22 3.10 12.11
CA SER A 31 2.09 1.97 11.81
C SER A 31 1.26 0.75 11.45
N HIS A 32 1.80 -0.13 10.60
CA HIS A 32 1.18 -1.40 10.28
C HIS A 32 2.22 -2.52 10.21
N THR A 33 1.97 -3.62 10.89
CA THR A 33 2.83 -4.81 10.86
C THR A 33 2.22 -5.88 9.99
N PHE A 34 2.92 -6.22 8.91
CA PHE A 34 2.61 -7.37 8.09
C PHE A 34 3.17 -8.61 8.79
N PRO A 35 2.31 -9.51 9.30
CA PRO A 35 2.77 -10.72 9.95
C PRO A 35 3.56 -11.59 8.96
N HIS A 36 4.58 -12.28 9.47
CA HIS A 36 5.32 -13.27 8.72
C HIS A 36 5.37 -14.57 9.50
N ASN A 37 4.86 -15.64 8.91
CA ASN A 37 5.03 -16.99 9.41
C ASN A 37 6.20 -17.61 8.66
N PRO A 38 7.42 -17.63 9.24
CA PRO A 38 8.54 -18.29 8.60
C PRO A 38 8.26 -19.80 8.49
N SER A 39 8.68 -20.41 7.38
CA SER A 39 8.63 -21.87 7.27
C SER A 39 9.47 -22.51 8.37
N PRO A 40 9.06 -23.67 8.92
CA PRO A 40 9.88 -24.42 9.87
C PRO A 40 11.30 -24.63 9.30
N GLY A 41 12.34 -24.22 10.05
CA GLY A 41 13.73 -24.32 9.60
C GLY A 41 14.22 -23.21 8.66
N ALA A 42 13.42 -22.19 8.38
CA ALA A 42 13.86 -21.05 7.56
C ALA A 42 15.02 -20.29 8.22
N ASN A 43 16.07 -20.01 7.45
CA ASN A 43 17.21 -19.23 7.92
C ASN A 43 16.76 -17.78 8.22
N PRO A 44 17.00 -17.26 9.45
CA PRO A 44 16.58 -15.90 9.82
C PRO A 44 17.14 -14.78 8.93
N ILE A 45 18.35 -14.95 8.40
CA ILE A 45 19.00 -13.97 7.52
C ILE A 45 18.31 -13.92 6.16
N SER A 46 17.99 -15.09 5.58
CA SER A 46 17.29 -15.14 4.30
C SER A 46 15.84 -14.66 4.44
N SER A 47 15.16 -15.01 5.53
CA SER A 47 13.82 -14.49 5.86
C SER A 47 13.82 -12.97 6.01
N ARG A 48 14.81 -12.40 6.71
CA ARG A 48 14.98 -10.95 6.84
C ARG A 48 15.16 -10.28 5.47
N ARG A 49 16.12 -10.75 4.67
CA ARG A 49 16.37 -10.22 3.31
C ARG A 49 15.12 -10.31 2.43
N ALA A 50 14.38 -11.41 2.53
CA ALA A 50 13.13 -11.60 1.81
C ALA A 50 12.04 -10.60 2.21
N GLN A 51 12.00 -10.14 3.48
CA GLN A 51 11.10 -9.06 3.91
C GLN A 51 11.59 -7.67 3.49
N GLU A 52 12.89 -7.40 3.50
CA GLU A 52 13.48 -6.09 3.13
C GLU A 52 13.16 -5.70 1.68
N VAL A 53 13.16 -6.68 0.77
CA VAL A 53 12.84 -6.46 -0.64
C VAL A 53 11.33 -6.30 -0.92
N LYS A 54 10.45 -6.53 0.08
CA LYS A 54 9.01 -6.43 -0.11
C LYS A 54 8.59 -4.99 -0.36
N VAL A 55 7.69 -4.83 -1.31
CA VAL A 55 7.02 -3.56 -1.58
C VAL A 55 5.79 -3.50 -0.71
N THR A 56 5.61 -2.43 0.04
CA THR A 56 4.39 -2.17 0.78
C THR A 56 3.76 -0.86 0.31
N GLY A 57 2.48 -0.70 0.64
CA GLY A 57 1.72 0.50 0.34
C GLY A 57 0.33 0.44 0.94
N PHE A 58 -0.41 1.53 0.79
CA PHE A 58 -1.75 1.67 1.32
C PHE A 58 -2.64 2.53 0.42
N LEU A 59 -3.95 2.36 0.60
CA LEU A 59 -4.99 3.13 -0.05
C LEU A 59 -5.49 4.20 0.93
N ALA A 60 -5.50 5.46 0.51
CA ALA A 60 -5.95 6.59 1.32
C ALA A 60 -7.01 7.45 0.61
N LEU A 61 -7.85 8.11 1.41
CA LEU A 61 -8.71 9.19 0.94
C LEU A 61 -7.91 10.52 0.90
N PRO A 62 -8.05 11.32 -0.16
CA PRO A 62 -7.22 12.50 -0.38
C PRO A 62 -7.37 13.59 0.69
N ASP A 63 -8.56 13.79 1.28
CA ASP A 63 -8.85 14.93 2.17
C ASP A 63 -9.84 14.60 3.32
N GLY A 64 -9.63 13.48 4.03
CA GLY A 64 -10.38 13.24 5.28
C GLY A 64 -10.15 14.37 6.30
N PRO A 65 -11.13 14.69 7.18
CA PRO A 65 -11.07 15.85 8.10
C PRO A 65 -9.89 15.84 9.10
N VAL A 66 -9.11 14.77 9.15
CA VAL A 66 -7.79 14.69 9.76
C VAL A 66 -6.95 13.84 8.81
N GLY A 67 -5.70 14.24 8.54
CA GLY A 67 -4.82 13.72 7.49
C GLY A 67 -5.03 12.27 7.02
N GLU A 68 -5.05 12.07 5.70
CA GLU A 68 -5.15 10.81 4.96
C GLU A 68 -5.70 9.61 5.76
N LYS A 69 -7.03 9.40 5.72
CA LYS A 69 -7.64 8.19 6.27
C LYS A 69 -7.21 6.96 5.45
N ILE A 70 -6.45 6.07 6.07
CA ILE A 70 -6.02 4.81 5.46
C ILE A 70 -7.17 3.81 5.46
N ILE A 71 -7.51 3.29 4.28
CA ILE A 71 -8.59 2.32 4.07
C ILE A 71 -8.04 0.90 4.05
N ALA A 72 -6.86 0.69 3.48
CA ALA A 72 -6.30 -0.64 3.31
C ALA A 72 -4.78 -0.65 3.13
N TRP A 73 -4.16 -1.76 3.53
CA TRP A 73 -2.73 -2.02 3.37
C TRP A 73 -2.48 -3.17 2.42
N SER A 74 -1.34 -3.14 1.73
CA SER A 74 -0.91 -4.26 0.90
C SER A 74 0.61 -4.41 0.88
N LYS A 75 1.06 -5.65 0.72
CA LYS A 75 2.46 -6.05 0.56
C LYS A 75 2.62 -6.83 -0.75
N SER A 76 3.74 -6.71 -1.45
CA SER A 76 4.01 -7.53 -2.63
C SER A 76 4.25 -8.99 -2.24
N GLY A 77 3.94 -9.90 -3.16
CA GLY A 77 4.16 -11.32 -2.94
C GLY A 77 3.02 -12.15 -3.49
N TYR A 78 3.40 -13.30 -4.03
CA TYR A 78 2.50 -14.33 -4.52
C TYR A 78 2.79 -15.61 -3.73
N GLY A 79 1.75 -16.35 -3.32
CA GLY A 79 1.92 -17.66 -2.68
C GLY A 79 2.43 -17.66 -1.22
N GLU A 80 2.58 -16.52 -0.55
CA GLU A 80 2.65 -16.49 0.92
C GLU A 80 1.28 -16.95 1.46
N THR A 81 1.19 -18.24 1.75
CA THR A 81 -0.01 -18.90 2.24
C THR A 81 -0.34 -18.39 3.64
N SER A 82 -1.63 -18.09 3.81
CA SER A 82 -2.33 -18.28 5.09
C SER A 82 -1.73 -17.61 6.33
N SER A 83 -1.49 -16.30 6.29
CA SER A 83 -1.82 -15.53 7.48
C SER A 83 -3.19 -14.89 7.22
N PRO A 84 -4.18 -15.02 8.12
CA PRO A 84 -5.39 -14.23 8.02
C PRO A 84 -4.95 -12.78 7.89
N SER A 85 -5.33 -12.14 6.79
CA SER A 85 -5.01 -10.74 6.61
C SER A 85 -5.72 -9.99 7.73
N VAL A 86 -4.97 -9.49 8.71
CA VAL A 86 -5.54 -8.66 9.76
C VAL A 86 -6.13 -7.45 9.05
N PRO A 87 -7.46 -7.22 9.10
CA PRO A 87 -8.02 -6.02 8.49
C PRO A 87 -7.28 -4.80 9.06
N PRO A 88 -6.83 -3.87 8.20
CA PRO A 88 -7.29 -3.66 6.84
C PRO A 88 -6.31 -4.14 5.73
N THR A 89 -5.60 -5.25 5.94
CA THR A 89 -4.62 -5.78 4.97
C THR A 89 -5.26 -6.62 3.86
N LEU A 90 -4.76 -6.47 2.64
CA LEU A 90 -5.21 -7.22 1.47
C LEU A 90 -4.52 -8.58 1.36
N ALA A 91 -5.27 -9.66 1.55
CA ALA A 91 -4.84 -11.03 1.28
C ALA A 91 -4.34 -11.19 -0.17
N ASN A 92 -3.09 -11.60 -0.33
CA ASN A 92 -2.40 -11.61 -1.63
C ASN A 92 -3.09 -12.49 -2.66
N ASP A 93 -3.50 -13.70 -2.29
CA ASP A 93 -4.11 -14.67 -3.20
C ASP A 93 -5.48 -14.17 -3.73
N ILE A 94 -6.34 -13.65 -2.85
CA ILE A 94 -7.66 -13.12 -3.18
C ILE A 94 -7.53 -11.92 -4.12
N TRP A 95 -6.70 -10.96 -3.75
CA TRP A 95 -6.59 -9.71 -4.50
C TRP A 95 -5.81 -9.87 -5.80
N THR A 96 -4.81 -10.76 -5.87
CA THR A 96 -4.15 -11.13 -7.14
C THR A 96 -5.17 -11.72 -8.11
N ARG A 97 -6.01 -12.68 -7.69
CA ARG A 97 -7.05 -13.26 -8.55
C ARG A 97 -8.06 -12.20 -9.03
N ARG A 98 -8.43 -11.25 -8.17
CA ARG A 98 -9.32 -10.14 -8.56
C ARG A 98 -8.66 -9.21 -9.56
N VAL A 99 -7.38 -8.90 -9.40
CA VAL A 99 -6.63 -8.08 -10.35
C VAL A 99 -6.54 -8.74 -11.72
N VAL A 100 -6.25 -10.04 -11.80
CA VAL A 100 -6.24 -10.77 -13.08
C VAL A 100 -7.60 -10.64 -13.78
N LYS A 101 -8.70 -10.90 -13.06
CA LYS A 101 -10.05 -10.76 -13.62
C LYS A 101 -10.35 -9.34 -14.11
N VAL A 102 -9.97 -8.32 -13.35
CA VAL A 102 -10.17 -6.92 -13.77
C VAL A 102 -9.30 -6.58 -14.96
N ALA A 103 -8.04 -7.03 -15.01
CA ALA A 103 -7.16 -6.81 -16.15
C ALA A 103 -7.75 -7.43 -17.43
N ASP A 104 -8.30 -8.65 -17.35
CA ASP A 104 -8.98 -9.31 -18.47
C ASP A 104 -10.19 -8.50 -18.95
N LEU A 105 -11.01 -7.98 -18.03
CA LEU A 105 -12.14 -7.09 -18.35
C LEU A 105 -11.70 -5.78 -19.02
N LEU A 106 -10.51 -5.27 -18.69
CA LEU A 106 -9.91 -4.09 -19.28
C LEU A 106 -9.17 -4.38 -20.60
N GLY A 107 -9.09 -5.66 -21.03
CA GLY A 107 -8.34 -6.06 -22.22
C GLY A 107 -6.82 -5.96 -22.05
N MET A 108 -6.32 -5.99 -20.82
CA MET A 108 -4.89 -5.83 -20.52
C MET A 108 -4.16 -7.17 -20.47
N LYS A 109 -3.03 -7.27 -21.19
CA LYS A 109 -2.16 -8.44 -21.13
C LYS A 109 -1.46 -8.54 -19.77
N THR A 110 -1.80 -9.58 -19.00
CA THR A 110 -1.24 -9.85 -17.67
C THR A 110 -0.04 -10.79 -17.69
N GLY A 111 0.03 -11.69 -18.67
CA GLY A 111 1.06 -12.74 -18.73
C GLY A 111 2.49 -12.20 -18.82
N THR A 112 3.39 -12.88 -18.13
CA THR A 112 4.84 -12.66 -18.16
C THR A 112 5.59 -14.00 -18.20
N PRO A 113 6.84 -14.03 -18.71
CA PRO A 113 7.68 -15.22 -18.61
C PRO A 113 7.89 -15.71 -17.17
N PHE A 114 7.87 -14.78 -16.20
CA PHE A 114 8.06 -15.07 -14.79
C PHE A 114 6.87 -15.76 -14.12
N ASP A 115 5.68 -15.77 -14.75
CA ASP A 115 4.52 -16.49 -14.20
C ASP A 115 4.74 -18.01 -14.14
N LEU A 116 5.72 -18.50 -14.91
CA LEU A 116 6.11 -19.90 -14.98
C LEU A 116 7.52 -20.15 -14.40
N ALA A 117 8.17 -19.14 -13.82
CA ALA A 117 9.52 -19.28 -13.30
C ALA A 117 9.56 -20.17 -12.06
N GLY A 118 10.52 -21.10 -12.01
CA GLY A 118 10.76 -22.00 -10.87
C GLY A 118 10.21 -23.43 -11.03
N GLU A 119 9.51 -23.75 -12.12
CA GLU A 119 9.04 -25.12 -12.42
C GLU A 119 9.33 -25.47 -13.89
N SER A 120 9.72 -26.72 -14.15
CA SER A 120 9.89 -27.20 -15.53
C SER A 120 8.53 -27.19 -16.23
N ARG A 121 8.47 -26.55 -17.42
CA ARG A 121 7.27 -26.54 -18.27
C ARG A 121 6.82 -27.95 -18.67
N GLU A 122 7.72 -28.92 -18.63
CA GLU A 122 7.47 -30.32 -19.02
C GLU A 122 6.56 -31.05 -18.04
N ASN A 123 6.47 -30.58 -16.78
CA ASN A 123 5.66 -31.22 -15.73
C ASN A 123 4.36 -30.47 -15.42
N MET A 124 3.98 -29.46 -16.22
CA MET A 124 2.86 -28.57 -15.92
C MET A 124 1.68 -28.81 -16.86
N THR A 125 0.50 -29.04 -16.29
CA THR A 125 -0.73 -29.11 -17.07
C THR A 125 -1.09 -27.74 -17.66
N MET A 126 -1.84 -27.73 -18.77
CA MET A 126 -2.37 -26.50 -19.36
C MET A 126 -3.28 -25.72 -18.39
N GLU A 127 -3.96 -26.42 -17.49
CA GLU A 127 -4.80 -25.80 -16.46
C GLU A 127 -3.96 -25.07 -15.41
N GLU A 128 -2.89 -25.68 -14.92
CA GLU A 128 -1.96 -25.05 -13.98
C GLU A 128 -1.26 -23.84 -14.59
N ALA A 129 -0.83 -23.94 -15.86
CA ALA A 129 -0.23 -22.82 -16.58
C ALA A 129 -1.22 -21.64 -16.73
N ARG A 130 -2.49 -21.92 -17.03
CA ARG A 130 -3.56 -20.90 -17.07
C ARG A 130 -3.82 -20.30 -15.70
N ALA A 131 -3.86 -21.12 -14.66
CA ALA A 131 -4.04 -20.67 -13.29
C ALA A 131 -2.88 -19.76 -12.85
N ARG A 132 -1.67 -20.01 -13.37
CA ARG A 132 -0.44 -19.25 -13.08
C ARG A 132 -0.32 -17.93 -13.84
N LYS A 133 -0.92 -17.83 -15.02
CA LYS A 133 -0.83 -16.65 -15.89
C LYS A 133 -1.25 -15.35 -15.18
N GLY A 134 -0.39 -14.34 -15.28
CA GLY A 134 -0.65 -12.99 -14.81
C GLY A 134 -0.42 -12.73 -13.32
N ARG A 135 -0.03 -13.76 -12.55
CA ARG A 135 0.14 -13.67 -11.10
C ARG A 135 1.24 -12.70 -10.68
N VAL A 136 2.37 -12.69 -11.39
CA VAL A 136 3.51 -11.86 -11.03
C VAL A 136 3.09 -10.39 -11.02
N ARG A 137 2.56 -9.90 -12.14
CA ARG A 137 2.06 -8.52 -12.28
C ARG A 137 0.89 -8.24 -11.36
N ALA A 138 -0.05 -9.18 -11.23
CA ALA A 138 -1.24 -8.99 -10.40
C ALA A 138 -0.95 -8.99 -8.89
N SER A 139 0.21 -9.50 -8.47
CA SER A 139 0.64 -9.49 -7.06
C SER A 139 1.23 -8.15 -6.60
N HIS A 140 1.44 -7.21 -7.51
CA HIS A 140 1.95 -5.88 -7.21
C HIS A 140 0.95 -5.08 -6.35
N VAL A 141 1.49 -4.21 -5.50
CA VAL A 141 0.72 -3.49 -4.47
C VAL A 141 -0.27 -2.52 -5.10
N GLU A 142 0.18 -1.77 -6.11
CA GLU A 142 -0.54 -0.70 -6.79
C GLU A 142 -1.88 -1.18 -7.34
N VAL A 143 -1.84 -2.30 -8.07
CA VAL A 143 -3.01 -2.85 -8.75
C VAL A 143 -3.98 -3.50 -7.78
N LYS A 144 -3.49 -4.11 -6.70
CA LYS A 144 -4.35 -4.65 -5.64
C LYS A 144 -5.11 -3.54 -4.93
N LEU A 145 -4.43 -2.46 -4.56
CA LEU A 145 -5.05 -1.31 -3.91
C LEU A 145 -6.04 -0.59 -4.84
N ALA A 146 -5.69 -0.40 -6.12
CA ALA A 146 -6.59 0.18 -7.11
C ALA A 146 -7.87 -0.64 -7.31
N VAL A 147 -7.73 -1.96 -7.47
CA VAL A 147 -8.89 -2.84 -7.58
C VAL A 147 -9.71 -2.83 -6.29
N HIS A 148 -9.06 -2.80 -5.13
CA HIS A 148 -9.77 -2.69 -3.86
C HIS A 148 -10.61 -1.41 -3.76
N ALA A 149 -10.08 -0.25 -4.15
CA ALA A 149 -10.80 1.01 -4.15
C ALA A 149 -12.13 0.89 -4.93
N ILE A 150 -12.08 0.28 -6.12
CA ILE A 150 -13.27 0.02 -6.93
C ILE A 150 -14.25 -0.92 -6.23
N TYR A 151 -13.77 -1.99 -5.60
CA TYR A 151 -14.64 -2.89 -4.84
C TYR A 151 -15.35 -2.17 -3.67
N VAL A 152 -14.66 -1.26 -2.98
CA VAL A 152 -15.25 -0.43 -1.91
C VAL A 152 -16.35 0.45 -2.48
N LEU A 153 -16.08 1.19 -3.55
CA LEU A 153 -17.08 2.05 -4.18
C LEU A 153 -18.30 1.25 -4.68
N LEU A 154 -18.10 0.08 -5.27
CA LEU A 154 -19.20 -0.78 -5.68
C LEU A 154 -20.02 -1.29 -4.48
N GLN A 155 -19.41 -1.46 -3.32
CA GLN A 155 -20.12 -1.82 -2.09
C GLN A 155 -20.91 -0.65 -1.50
N ILE A 156 -20.43 0.59 -1.67
CA ILE A 156 -21.11 1.80 -1.20
C ILE A 156 -22.28 2.13 -2.13
N PHE A 157 -22.02 2.28 -3.42
CA PHE A 157 -22.98 2.86 -4.37
C PHE A 157 -23.92 1.87 -5.05
N LEU A 158 -23.59 0.57 -5.10
CA LEU A 158 -24.41 -0.41 -5.83
C LEU A 158 -25.13 -1.40 -4.90
N PRO A 159 -26.40 -1.75 -5.18
CA PRO A 159 -27.14 -2.77 -4.42
C PRO A 159 -26.46 -4.15 -4.45
N LYS A 160 -26.58 -4.92 -3.36
CA LYS A 160 -25.95 -6.25 -3.17
C LYS A 160 -26.15 -7.20 -4.36
N ARG A 161 -27.34 -7.23 -4.98
CA ARG A 161 -27.65 -8.10 -6.14
C ARG A 161 -26.77 -7.80 -7.37
N LYS A 162 -26.34 -6.54 -7.55
CA LYS A 162 -25.49 -6.10 -8.68
C LYS A 162 -23.98 -6.31 -8.43
N ARG A 163 -23.59 -6.82 -7.25
CA ARG A 163 -22.18 -7.03 -6.84
C ARG A 163 -21.61 -8.41 -7.22
N ARG A 164 -22.46 -9.35 -7.65
CA ARG A 164 -22.08 -10.77 -7.83
C ARG A 164 -21.15 -11.00 -9.04
N THR A 165 -21.26 -10.17 -10.08
CA THR A 165 -20.42 -10.31 -11.28
C THR A 165 -19.78 -8.98 -11.63
N MET A 166 -18.45 -8.92 -11.52
CA MET A 166 -17.68 -7.79 -12.02
C MET A 166 -17.71 -7.84 -13.55
N SER A 167 -18.17 -6.76 -14.18
CA SER A 167 -18.18 -6.61 -15.63
C SER A 167 -17.78 -5.19 -16.00
N ILE A 168 -17.41 -4.96 -17.26
CA ILE A 168 -17.10 -3.61 -17.75
C ILE A 168 -18.29 -2.65 -17.59
N LYS A 169 -19.52 -3.16 -17.76
CA LYS A 169 -20.75 -2.38 -17.53
C LYS A 169 -20.89 -1.98 -16.06
N THR A 170 -20.54 -2.88 -15.13
CA THR A 170 -20.54 -2.58 -13.68
C THR A 170 -19.50 -1.52 -13.33
N LEU A 171 -18.28 -1.63 -13.89
CA LEU A 171 -17.22 -0.63 -13.68
C LEU A 171 -17.62 0.77 -14.16
N LYS A 172 -18.23 0.86 -15.34
CA LYS A 172 -18.70 2.14 -15.91
C LYS A 172 -19.81 2.80 -15.09
N LYS A 173 -20.53 2.07 -14.21
CA LYS A 173 -21.56 2.67 -13.34
C LYS A 173 -20.99 3.59 -12.28
N LEU A 174 -19.70 3.49 -11.98
CA LEU A 174 -19.03 4.44 -11.08
C LEU A 174 -18.80 5.80 -11.74
N ARG A 175 -18.91 5.88 -13.07
CA ARG A 175 -18.64 7.09 -13.81
C ARG A 175 -19.71 8.13 -13.50
N GLY A 176 -19.25 9.33 -13.13
CA GLY A 176 -20.13 10.45 -12.79
C GLY A 176 -20.72 10.37 -11.39
N LEU A 177 -20.49 9.29 -10.63
CA LEU A 177 -20.83 9.27 -9.22
C LEU A 177 -19.97 10.26 -8.45
N ARG A 178 -20.53 10.73 -7.35
CA ARG A 178 -19.95 11.70 -6.43
C ARG A 178 -20.22 11.25 -5.00
N TRP A 179 -19.43 11.75 -4.06
CA TRP A 179 -19.76 11.68 -2.65
C TRP A 179 -20.98 12.57 -2.34
N ASP A 180 -21.57 12.40 -1.15
CA ASP A 180 -22.78 13.13 -0.76
C ASP A 180 -22.54 14.66 -0.69
N ASP A 181 -21.29 15.08 -0.46
CA ASP A 181 -20.85 16.48 -0.50
C ASP A 181 -20.61 17.01 -1.93
N GLY A 182 -20.91 16.21 -2.96
CA GLY A 182 -20.72 16.56 -4.37
C GLY A 182 -19.29 16.37 -4.90
N SER A 183 -18.33 16.01 -4.05
CA SER A 183 -16.93 15.82 -4.47
C SER A 183 -16.74 14.54 -5.29
N SER A 184 -15.71 14.53 -6.15
CA SER A 184 -15.40 13.38 -7.00
C SER A 184 -14.84 12.21 -6.21
N LEU A 185 -15.16 10.99 -6.66
CA LEU A 185 -14.58 9.77 -6.10
C LEU A 185 -13.08 9.73 -6.42
N ALA A 186 -12.24 9.87 -5.40
CA ALA A 186 -10.80 9.97 -5.54
C ALA A 186 -10.06 9.16 -4.45
N PHE A 187 -8.92 8.57 -4.82
CA PHE A 187 -8.04 7.83 -3.91
C PHE A 187 -6.56 8.10 -4.20
N ARG A 188 -5.74 8.02 -3.16
CA ARG A 188 -4.28 7.96 -3.25
C ARG A 188 -3.79 6.53 -2.99
N ILE A 189 -2.93 6.04 -3.86
CA ILE A 189 -2.26 4.73 -3.76
C ILE A 189 -0.81 5.03 -3.40
N VAL A 190 -0.53 5.01 -2.11
CA VAL A 190 0.77 5.39 -1.57
C VAL A 190 1.66 4.15 -1.47
N ILE A 191 2.85 4.18 -2.06
CA ILE A 191 3.72 3.00 -2.18
C ILE A 191 5.17 3.30 -1.80
N SER A 192 5.82 2.30 -1.22
CA SER A 192 7.21 2.36 -0.73
C SER A 192 8.31 2.43 -1.79
N ARG A 193 7.98 2.59 -3.08
CA ARG A 193 8.95 2.69 -4.20
C ARG A 193 8.26 3.24 -5.44
N GLU A 194 9.03 3.49 -6.49
CA GLU A 194 8.50 3.74 -7.83
C GLU A 194 7.69 2.56 -8.38
N ASN A 195 6.56 2.87 -9.01
CA ASN A 195 5.72 1.86 -9.65
C ASN A 195 6.31 1.39 -10.98
N CYS A 196 6.02 0.15 -11.36
CA CYS A 196 6.38 -0.31 -12.70
C CYS A 196 5.45 0.27 -13.78
N THR A 197 5.91 0.29 -15.03
CA THR A 197 5.16 0.83 -16.19
C THR A 197 3.78 0.18 -16.35
N TRP A 198 3.70 -1.14 -16.17
CA TRP A 198 2.45 -1.89 -16.30
C TRP A 198 1.44 -1.52 -15.21
N CYS A 199 1.87 -1.39 -13.95
CA CYS A 199 1.00 -0.97 -12.85
C CYS A 199 0.46 0.45 -13.10
N GLY A 200 1.31 1.38 -13.53
CA GLY A 200 0.88 2.74 -13.88
C GLY A 200 -0.15 2.73 -15.02
N ALA A 201 0.08 1.95 -16.08
CA ALA A 201 -0.87 1.81 -17.18
C ALA A 201 -2.20 1.18 -16.74
N PHE A 202 -2.15 0.19 -15.84
CA PHE A 202 -3.32 -0.46 -15.28
C PHE A 202 -4.18 0.52 -14.49
N VAL A 203 -3.57 1.25 -13.53
CA VAL A 203 -4.29 2.22 -12.69
C VAL A 203 -4.92 3.32 -13.56
N ARG A 204 -4.17 3.88 -14.52
CA ARG A 204 -4.71 4.88 -15.46
C ARG A 204 -5.88 4.35 -16.28
N THR A 205 -5.78 3.12 -16.78
CA THR A 205 -6.85 2.50 -17.58
C THR A 205 -8.09 2.28 -16.73
N LEU A 206 -7.93 1.77 -15.51
CA LEU A 206 -9.02 1.54 -14.57
C LEU A 206 -9.68 2.87 -14.16
N SER A 207 -8.91 3.91 -13.85
CA SER A 207 -9.43 5.27 -13.59
C SER A 207 -10.25 5.80 -14.75
N ARG A 208 -9.72 5.71 -15.98
CA ARG A 208 -10.43 6.17 -17.18
C ARG A 208 -11.76 5.43 -17.40
N VAL A 209 -11.77 4.10 -17.21
CA VAL A 209 -12.99 3.30 -17.39
C VAL A 209 -14.03 3.63 -16.34
N THR A 210 -13.62 3.74 -15.07
CA THR A 210 -14.52 3.92 -13.92
C THR A 210 -14.90 5.37 -13.67
N GLY A 211 -14.12 6.34 -14.14
CA GLY A 211 -14.27 7.76 -13.79
C GLY A 211 -13.82 8.10 -12.37
N VAL A 212 -13.15 7.17 -11.67
CA VAL A 212 -12.61 7.35 -10.32
C VAL A 212 -11.17 7.83 -10.43
N GLU A 213 -10.86 8.94 -9.78
CA GLU A 213 -9.50 9.47 -9.74
C GLU A 213 -8.63 8.58 -8.83
N MET A 214 -7.52 8.07 -9.37
CA MET A 214 -6.55 7.30 -8.60
C MET A 214 -5.15 7.80 -8.90
N LYS A 215 -4.47 8.30 -7.88
CA LYS A 215 -3.10 8.80 -7.99
C LYS A 215 -2.15 7.83 -7.29
N ILE A 216 -1.14 7.33 -8.01
CA ILE A 216 -0.02 6.61 -7.38
C ILE A 216 0.93 7.65 -6.81
N VAL A 217 1.28 7.51 -5.53
CA VAL A 217 2.22 8.39 -4.83
C VAL A 217 3.41 7.53 -4.38
N PRO A 218 4.50 7.52 -5.16
CA PRO A 218 5.71 6.83 -4.75
C PRO A 218 6.37 7.58 -3.60
N CYS A 219 6.87 6.83 -2.64
CA CYS A 219 7.54 7.35 -1.46
C CYS A 219 8.96 6.82 -1.37
N LYS A 220 9.84 7.62 -0.76
CA LYS A 220 11.21 7.19 -0.48
C LYS A 220 11.22 6.31 0.77
N ARG A 221 12.01 5.24 0.70
CA ARG A 221 12.35 4.43 1.88
C ARG A 221 13.47 5.13 2.63
N ILE A 222 13.33 5.25 3.94
CA ILE A 222 14.43 5.66 4.80
C ILE A 222 14.98 4.38 5.44
N PRO A 223 16.24 3.99 5.18
CA PRO A 223 16.87 2.91 5.92
C PRO A 223 17.03 3.34 7.38
N ALA A 224 16.56 2.49 8.30
CA ALA A 224 16.68 2.55 9.76
C ALA A 224 16.98 3.95 10.33
N PHE A 225 15.93 4.65 10.78
CA PHE A 225 16.13 5.73 11.74
C PHE A 225 16.64 5.08 13.05
N GLU A 226 17.91 5.28 13.39
CA GLU A 226 18.30 5.19 14.79
C GLU A 226 17.45 6.22 15.53
N PRO A 227 16.64 5.81 16.52
CA PRO A 227 15.98 6.79 17.35
C PRO A 227 17.08 7.60 18.02
N VAL A 228 17.31 8.81 17.51
CA VAL A 228 17.89 9.86 18.35
C VAL A 228 16.87 10.00 19.46
N LEU A 229 17.12 9.33 20.57
CA LEU A 229 16.48 9.63 21.84
C LEU A 229 16.78 11.11 22.04
N TYR A 230 15.82 11.95 21.69
CA TYR A 230 15.80 13.32 22.15
C TYR A 230 15.67 13.19 23.66
N ASN A 231 16.81 13.13 24.35
CA ASN A 231 16.90 13.27 25.79
C ASN A 231 16.32 14.65 26.09
N MET A 232 15.02 14.70 26.36
CA MET A 232 14.35 15.87 26.93
C MET A 232 14.82 16.16 28.36
N SER A 233 15.84 15.44 28.85
CA SER A 233 16.52 15.64 30.13
C SER A 233 17.73 16.57 30.09
N ASN A 234 18.25 16.97 28.92
CA ASN A 234 19.28 18.01 28.84
C ASN A 234 18.68 19.34 28.35
N ARG A 235 17.73 19.89 29.11
CA ARG A 235 17.63 21.36 29.14
C ARG A 235 18.87 21.85 29.89
N PRO A 236 19.71 22.73 29.31
CA PRO A 236 20.63 23.48 30.14
C PRO A 236 19.78 24.18 31.19
N VAL A 237 20.01 23.82 32.46
CA VAL A 237 19.46 24.53 33.61
C VAL A 237 19.78 26.00 33.34
N GLY A 238 18.73 26.79 33.16
CA GLY A 238 18.88 28.22 32.96
C GLY A 238 19.74 28.76 34.09
N ASN A 239 20.86 29.38 33.74
CA ASN A 239 21.60 30.19 34.70
C ASN A 239 20.63 31.22 35.24
N HIS A 240 20.21 31.01 36.48
CA HIS A 240 19.47 31.97 37.25
C HIS A 240 20.19 33.31 37.17
N ALA A 241 19.45 34.32 36.72
CA ALA A 241 19.78 35.70 36.92
C ALA A 241 20.18 35.91 38.39
N ARG A 242 21.44 36.28 38.64
CA ARG A 242 21.80 37.00 39.87
C ARG A 242 21.41 38.45 39.65
N ALA A 243 20.21 38.80 40.11
CA ALA A 243 19.85 40.17 40.44
C ALA A 243 20.06 40.33 41.95
N GLY A 244 20.79 41.37 42.34
CA GLY A 244 20.82 41.89 43.70
C GLY A 244 22.21 41.94 44.33
N GLU A 245 22.90 43.06 44.14
CA GLU A 245 23.38 43.91 45.24
C GLU A 245 23.99 45.20 44.67
N ALA A 246 23.29 46.31 44.90
CA ALA A 246 23.86 47.66 44.96
C ALA A 246 23.99 48.04 46.46
N PRO A 247 24.54 49.19 46.89
CA PRO A 247 25.40 50.20 46.25
C PRO A 247 26.62 50.58 47.17
N SER A 248 27.48 51.54 46.77
CA SER A 248 27.83 52.71 47.62
C SER A 248 28.83 53.65 46.93
N PHE A 249 28.55 54.94 47.04
CA PHE A 249 29.41 56.08 46.72
C PHE A 249 30.62 56.15 47.68
N LYS A 250 31.80 56.43 47.12
CA LYS A 250 32.77 57.41 47.64
C LYS A 250 33.54 58.02 46.47
#